data_AF-B2LWS0-F1
#
_entry.id   AF-B2LWS0-F1
#
_cell.length_a   1.000
_cell.length_b   1.000
_cell.length_c   1.000
_cell.angle_alpha   90.00
_cell.angle_beta   90.00
_cell.angle_gamma   90.00
#
_symmetry.space_group_name_H-M   'P 1'
#
loop_
_entity.id
_entity.type
_entity.pdbx_description
1 polymer ?
#
loop_
_entity_poly.entity_id
_entity_poly.type
_entity_poly.pdbx_seq_one_letter_code
_entity_poly.pdbx_strand_id
1 'polypeptide(L)'
;GIPQDYRHMEGFGVHTYTLVAKSGKVLFVKFHWKPTCGIKNLTDEEAKVVGGANHSHATKDLHDAISSGNYPEWKLFIQTMDPADEDKFDFDPLDVTKIWPEDILPLQPVGRLVLNRTIDNF
;
A
#
# COMPACT_ATOMS: atom_id res chain seq x y z
N GLY A 1 8.11 7.04 -8.40
CA GLY A 1 7.06 8.08 -8.42
C GLY A 1 6.23 8.08 -9.69
N ILE A 2 6.59 7.28 -10.70
CA ILE A 2 5.81 7.13 -11.93
C ILE A 2 5.40 5.66 -12.03
N PRO A 3 4.37 5.24 -11.29
CA PRO A 3 3.92 3.86 -11.34
C PRO A 3 3.42 3.50 -12.74
N GLN A 4 3.67 2.25 -13.15
CA GLN A 4 3.20 1.77 -14.45
C GLN A 4 1.67 1.63 -14.50
N ASP A 5 1.07 1.16 -13.41
CA ASP A 5 -0.37 0.97 -13.25
C ASP A 5 -0.69 0.85 -11.76
N TYR A 6 -1.97 0.70 -11.41
CA TYR A 6 -2.38 0.56 -10.00
C TYR A 6 -1.90 -0.74 -9.37
N ARG A 7 -1.87 -1.83 -10.12
CA ARG A 7 -1.70 -3.20 -9.61
C ARG A 7 -0.28 -3.47 -9.15
N HIS A 8 0.70 -2.77 -9.71
CA HIS A 8 2.11 -2.88 -9.35
C HIS A 8 2.60 -1.78 -8.39
N MET A 9 1.71 -1.21 -7.57
CA MET A 9 2.06 -0.24 -6.54
C MET A 9 1.89 -0.79 -5.14
N GLU A 10 2.81 -0.38 -4.26
CA GLU A 10 2.59 -0.46 -2.81
C GLU A 10 1.63 0.64 -2.35
N GLY A 11 0.95 0.38 -1.24
CA GLY A 11 0.11 1.35 -0.55
C GLY A 11 0.52 1.48 0.91
N PHE A 12 0.45 2.69 1.45
CA PHE A 12 0.84 2.99 2.82
C PHE A 12 -0.23 3.85 3.49
N GLY A 13 -0.54 3.56 4.75
CA GLY A 13 -1.41 4.44 5.56
C GLY A 13 -0.74 5.76 5.94
N VAL A 14 0.60 5.82 5.88
CA VAL A 14 1.48 6.96 6.25
C VAL A 14 1.43 7.31 7.74
N HIS A 15 0.26 7.67 8.23
CA HIS A 15 0.01 8.02 9.62
C HIS A 15 0.14 6.82 10.56
N THR A 16 0.44 7.14 11.80
CA THR A 16 0.35 6.21 12.93
C THR A 16 -1.07 6.25 13.49
N TYR A 17 -1.72 5.09 13.53
CA TYR A 17 -3.05 4.90 14.09
C TYR A 17 -2.98 4.13 15.40
N THR A 18 -4.12 3.94 16.07
CA THR A 18 -4.23 3.09 17.27
C THR A 18 -5.14 1.90 17.01
N LEU A 19 -4.69 0.71 17.44
CA LEU A 19 -5.54 -0.47 17.61
C LEU A 19 -5.89 -0.60 19.09
N VAL A 20 -7.18 -0.78 19.39
CA VAL A 20 -7.67 -0.94 20.76
C VAL A 20 -8.22 -2.35 20.91
N ALA A 21 -7.58 -3.15 21.76
CA ALA A 21 -8.04 -4.49 22.07
C ALA A 21 -9.26 -4.46 23.00
N LYS A 22 -10.02 -5.56 23.06
CA LYS A 22 -11.17 -5.72 23.97
C LYS A 22 -10.81 -5.50 25.45
N SER A 23 -9.56 -5.77 25.84
CA SER A 23 -9.05 -5.51 27.19
C SER A 23 -8.77 -4.03 27.49
N GLY A 24 -8.87 -3.14 26.49
CA GLY A 24 -8.45 -1.74 26.58
C GLY A 24 -6.97 -1.51 26.27
N LYS A 25 -6.19 -2.57 25.98
CA LYS A 25 -4.79 -2.40 25.55
C LYS A 25 -4.73 -1.67 24.21
N VAL A 26 -3.88 -0.65 24.13
CA VAL A 26 -3.64 0.14 22.92
C VAL A 26 -2.30 -0.27 22.30
N LEU A 27 -2.25 -0.35 20.98
CA LEU A 27 -1.02 -0.45 20.18
C LEU A 27 -1.04 0.63 19.10
N PHE A 28 0.10 1.26 18.85
CA PHE A 28 0.29 2.04 17.63
C PHE A 28 0.43 1.11 16.43
N VAL A 29 -0.08 1.54 15.28
CA VAL A 29 -0.06 0.74 14.04
C VAL A 29 0.20 1.60 12.81
N LYS A 30 1.00 1.07 11.87
CA LYS A 30 1.06 1.52 10.47
C LYS A 30 0.60 0.41 9.53
N PHE A 31 -0.11 0.79 8.47
CA PHE A 31 -0.71 -0.14 7.50
C PHE A 31 0.04 -0.12 6.18
N HIS A 32 0.26 -1.31 5.61
CA HIS A 32 1.02 -1.51 4.38
C HIS A 32 0.30 -2.48 3.46
N TRP A 33 0.14 -2.10 2.20
CA TRP A 33 -0.35 -2.96 1.13
C TRP A 33 0.80 -3.30 0.20
N LYS A 34 1.12 -4.60 0.09
CA LYS A 34 2.14 -5.07 -0.87
C LYS A 34 1.47 -5.81 -2.04
N PRO A 35 1.68 -5.38 -3.29
CA PRO A 35 1.10 -6.03 -4.46
C PRO A 35 1.71 -7.41 -4.64
N THR A 36 0.90 -8.40 -5.03
CA THR A 36 1.42 -9.77 -5.23
C THR A 36 2.05 -9.98 -6.59
N CYS A 37 1.74 -9.13 -7.57
CA CYS A 37 2.35 -9.13 -8.90
C CYS A 37 3.67 -8.35 -8.98
N GLY A 38 4.20 -7.88 -7.85
CA GLY A 38 5.44 -7.11 -7.76
C GLY A 38 5.27 -5.62 -8.09
N ILE A 39 6.37 -4.87 -7.98
CA ILE A 39 6.39 -3.42 -8.15
C ILE A 39 6.96 -3.06 -9.52
N LYS A 40 6.32 -2.13 -10.24
CA LYS A 40 6.78 -1.65 -11.55
C LYS A 40 6.55 -0.15 -11.69
N ASN A 41 7.56 0.51 -12.24
CA ASN A 41 7.54 1.94 -12.53
C ASN A 41 7.95 2.17 -13.98
N LEU A 42 7.42 3.22 -14.58
CA LEU A 42 7.87 3.71 -15.88
C LEU A 42 9.15 4.52 -15.68
N THR A 43 9.98 4.52 -16.72
CA THR A 43 11.00 5.55 -16.94
C THR A 43 10.33 6.84 -17.42
N ASP A 44 11.04 7.97 -17.30
CA ASP A 44 10.53 9.26 -17.76
C ASP A 44 10.17 9.27 -19.25
N GLU A 45 10.93 8.56 -20.09
CA GLU A 45 10.66 8.45 -21.52
C GLU A 45 9.42 7.60 -21.82
N GLU A 46 9.27 6.46 -21.14
CA GLU A 46 8.05 5.65 -21.24
C GLU A 46 6.83 6.41 -20.76
N ALA A 47 6.95 7.18 -19.67
CA ALA A 47 5.88 7.99 -19.12
C ALA A 47 5.36 9.04 -20.10
N LYS A 48 6.25 9.70 -20.85
CA LYS A 48 5.87 10.67 -21.89
C LYS A 48 5.10 10.00 -23.02
N VAL A 49 5.56 8.83 -23.48
CA VAL A 49 4.92 8.07 -24.55
C VAL A 49 3.55 7.55 -24.11
N VAL A 50 3.50 6.87 -22.97
CA VAL A 50 2.26 6.28 -22.41
C VAL A 50 1.25 7.37 -22.08
N GLY A 51 1.68 8.46 -21.42
CA GLY A 51 0.81 9.58 -21.06
C GLY A 51 0.26 10.32 -22.27
N GLY A 52 1.06 10.46 -23.35
CA GLY A 52 0.63 11.04 -24.62
C GLY A 52 -0.35 10.15 -25.39
N ALA A 53 -0.18 8.83 -25.32
CA ALA A 53 -1.05 7.87 -26.00
C ALA A 53 -2.37 7.61 -25.25
N ASN A 54 -2.30 7.45 -23.92
CA ASN A 54 -3.44 7.18 -23.06
C ASN A 54 -3.23 7.71 -21.63
N HIS A 55 -3.83 8.85 -21.33
CA HIS A 55 -3.82 9.45 -20.00
C HIS A 55 -4.52 8.59 -18.93
N SER A 56 -5.42 7.67 -19.33
CA SER A 56 -6.13 6.74 -18.45
C SER A 56 -5.54 5.32 -18.47
N HIS A 57 -4.26 5.15 -18.83
CA HIS A 57 -3.62 3.84 -18.96
C HIS A 57 -3.76 2.96 -17.70
N ALA A 58 -3.59 3.51 -16.49
CA ALA A 58 -3.69 2.75 -15.25
C ALA A 58 -5.13 2.26 -14.97
N THR A 59 -6.14 3.10 -15.22
CA THR A 59 -7.55 2.71 -15.10
C THR A 59 -7.91 1.65 -16.13
N LYS A 60 -7.44 1.82 -17.38
CA LYS A 60 -7.65 0.83 -18.43
C LYS A 60 -7.04 -0.52 -18.07
N ASP A 61 -5.78 -0.53 -17.62
CA ASP A 61 -5.09 -1.74 -17.16
C ASP A 61 -5.88 -2.46 -16.06
N LEU A 62 -6.39 -1.73 -15.06
CA LEU A 62 -7.18 -2.31 -13.98
C LEU A 62 -8.47 -2.97 -14.49
N HIS A 63 -9.22 -2.29 -15.36
CA HIS A 63 -10.45 -2.83 -15.94
C HIS A 63 -10.18 -4.06 -16.83
N ASP A 64 -9.15 -4.00 -17.69
CA ASP A 64 -8.76 -5.09 -18.57
C ASP A 64 -8.29 -6.31 -17.75
N ALA A 65 -7.54 -6.09 -16.67
CA ALA A 65 -7.09 -7.13 -15.76
C ALA A 65 -8.26 -7.85 -15.07
N ILE A 66 -9.23 -7.09 -14.54
CA ILE A 66 -10.42 -7.70 -13.92
C ILE A 66 -11.25 -8.45 -14.96
N SER A 67 -11.45 -7.88 -16.16
CA SER A 67 -12.25 -8.49 -17.23
C SER A 67 -11.63 -9.77 -17.78
N SER A 68 -10.30 -9.86 -17.78
CA SER A 68 -9.56 -11.06 -18.20
C SER A 68 -9.39 -12.11 -17.09
N GLY A 69 -9.96 -11.88 -15.90
CA GLY A 69 -9.82 -12.77 -14.74
C GLY A 69 -8.46 -12.69 -14.05
N ASN A 70 -7.57 -11.79 -14.48
CA ASN A 70 -6.29 -11.50 -13.83
C ASN A 70 -6.48 -10.50 -12.68
N TYR A 71 -7.20 -10.93 -11.65
CA TYR A 71 -7.59 -10.07 -10.54
C TYR A 71 -6.38 -9.55 -9.78
N PRO A 72 -6.22 -8.22 -9.65
CA PRO A 72 -5.17 -7.69 -8.82
C PRO A 72 -5.41 -7.99 -7.35
N GLU A 73 -4.29 -8.24 -6.68
CA GLU A 73 -4.26 -8.65 -5.30
C GLU A 73 -3.16 -7.92 -4.53
N TRP A 74 -3.50 -7.54 -3.30
CA TRP A 74 -2.55 -7.00 -2.32
C TRP A 74 -2.66 -7.76 -1.01
N LYS A 75 -1.51 -7.99 -0.37
CA LYS A 75 -1.44 -8.49 1.00
C LYS A 75 -1.41 -7.30 1.96
N LEU A 76 -2.26 -7.34 2.98
CA LEU A 76 -2.25 -6.36 4.07
C LEU A 76 -1.23 -6.80 5.11
N PHE A 77 -0.33 -5.88 5.43
CA PHE A 77 0.60 -6.00 6.54
C PHE A 77 0.40 -4.85 7.52
N ILE A 78 0.77 -5.09 8.77
CA ILE A 78 0.86 -4.07 9.79
C ILE A 78 2.24 -4.08 10.45
N GLN A 79 2.69 -2.92 10.88
CA GLN A 79 3.74 -2.77 11.90
C GLN A 79 3.06 -2.30 13.18
N THR A 80 3.47 -2.81 14.34
CA THR A 80 2.89 -2.43 15.62
C THR A 80 3.97 -1.98 16.61
N MET A 81 3.65 -0.98 17.42
CA MET A 81 4.52 -0.46 18.48
C MET A 81 3.70 -0.30 19.77
N ASP A 82 4.29 -0.60 20.93
CA ASP A 82 3.67 -0.27 22.21
C ASP A 82 3.87 1.24 22.46
N PRO A 83 2.84 2.03 22.81
CA PRO A 83 3.01 3.46 23.07
C PRO A 83 4.07 3.77 24.14
N ALA A 84 4.34 2.84 25.06
CA ALA A 84 5.41 3.00 26.06
C ALA A 84 6.83 2.94 25.47
N ASP A 85 6.97 2.52 24.21
CA ASP A 85 8.24 2.41 23.49
C ASP A 85 8.49 3.60 22.55
N GLU A 86 7.60 4.60 22.50
CA GLU A 86 7.66 5.73 21.56
C GLU A 86 9.03 6.44 21.57
N ASP A 87 9.56 6.70 22.77
CA ASP A 87 10.85 7.39 22.98
C ASP A 87 12.10 6.50 22.83
N LYS A 88 11.93 5.22 22.48
CA LYS A 88 13.06 4.25 22.37
C LYS A 88 13.71 4.23 21.00
N PHE A 89 13.18 4.96 20.03
CA PHE A 89 13.64 4.94 18.65
C PHE A 89 14.31 6.26 18.26
N ASP A 90 15.22 6.21 17.27
CA ASP A 90 15.89 7.39 16.72
C ASP A 90 14.99 8.24 15.80
N PHE A 91 13.68 7.99 15.81
CA PHE A 91 12.67 8.71 15.04
C PHE A 91 11.40 8.88 15.88
N ASP A 92 10.68 9.96 15.62
CA ASP A 92 9.34 10.18 16.18
C ASP A 92 8.33 9.27 15.45
N PRO A 93 7.68 8.30 16.14
CA PRO A 93 6.73 7.40 15.51
C PRO A 93 5.48 8.10 14.97
N LEU A 94 5.14 9.31 15.43
CA LEU A 94 4.01 10.11 14.99
C LEU A 94 4.35 11.07 13.83
N ASP A 95 5.64 11.27 13.54
CA ASP A 95 6.09 12.07 12.40
C ASP A 95 5.83 11.33 11.06
N VAL A 96 4.94 11.91 10.26
CA VAL A 96 4.51 11.37 8.96
C VAL A 96 5.60 11.45 7.88
N THR A 97 6.69 12.19 8.13
CA THR A 97 7.86 12.21 7.24
C THR A 97 8.81 11.04 7.49
N LYS A 98 8.58 10.25 8.54
CA LYS A 98 9.40 9.10 8.93
C LYS A 98 8.72 7.77 8.61
N ILE A 99 9.54 6.84 8.11
CA ILE A 99 9.17 5.43 8.00
C ILE A 99 9.58 4.70 9.26
N TRP A 100 8.84 3.65 9.61
CA TRP A 100 9.24 2.72 10.65
C TRP A 100 10.11 1.64 10.01
N PRO A 101 11.40 1.52 10.38
CA PRO A 101 12.31 0.57 9.75
C PRO A 101 11.80 -0.87 9.90
N GLU A 102 11.67 -1.60 8.77
CA GLU A 102 11.12 -2.97 8.73
C GLU A 102 12.02 -3.99 9.46
N ASP A 103 13.30 -3.67 9.68
CA ASP A 103 14.27 -4.49 10.43
C ASP A 103 14.07 -4.37 11.96
N ILE A 104 13.56 -3.23 12.43
CA ILE A 104 13.27 -2.99 13.85
C ILE A 104 11.82 -3.39 14.17
N LEU A 105 10.89 -3.00 13.30
CA LEU A 105 9.45 -3.27 13.44
C LEU A 105 9.00 -4.10 12.23
N PRO A 106 9.07 -5.44 12.32
CA PRO A 106 8.81 -6.31 11.18
C PRO A 106 7.34 -6.26 10.74
N LEU A 107 7.12 -6.41 9.44
CA LEU A 107 5.79 -6.49 8.87
C LEU A 107 5.08 -7.80 9.26
N GLN A 108 3.86 -7.66 9.75
CA GLN A 108 3.00 -8.78 10.15
C GLN A 108 1.85 -8.93 9.15
N PRO A 109 1.71 -10.08 8.47
CA PRO A 109 0.61 -10.30 7.52
C PRO A 109 -0.71 -10.45 8.27
N VAL A 110 -1.74 -9.71 7.85
CA VAL A 110 -3.06 -9.74 8.51
C VAL A 110 -4.23 -9.96 7.56
N GLY A 111 -4.01 -9.86 6.24
CA GLY A 111 -5.11 -10.06 5.29
C GLY A 111 -4.70 -9.99 3.83
N ARG A 112 -5.71 -10.08 2.96
CA ARG A 112 -5.56 -10.09 1.51
C ARG A 112 -6.78 -9.39 0.88
N LEU A 113 -6.53 -8.48 -0.05
CA LEU A 113 -7.54 -7.80 -0.85
C LEU A 113 -7.43 -8.28 -2.30
N VAL A 114 -8.54 -8.70 -2.88
CA VAL A 114 -8.64 -9.07 -4.30
C VAL A 114 -9.74 -8.23 -4.93
N LEU A 115 -9.42 -7.47 -5.97
CA LEU A 115 -10.42 -6.75 -6.74
C LEU A 115 -10.88 -7.62 -7.91
N ASN A 116 -12.11 -8.12 -7.84
CA ASN A 116 -12.61 -9.14 -8.77
C ASN A 116 -13.83 -8.68 -9.60
N ARG A 117 -14.26 -7.43 -9.45
CA ARG A 117 -15.41 -6.89 -10.18
C ARG A 117 -15.26 -5.38 -10.38
N THR A 118 -15.69 -4.90 -11.55
CA THR A 118 -15.78 -3.47 -11.88
C THR A 118 -17.19 -2.95 -11.60
N ILE A 119 -17.32 -1.62 -11.48
CA ILE A 119 -18.63 -0.96 -11.41
C ILE A 119 -19.36 -1.03 -12.76
N ASP A 120 -20.68 -1.04 -12.72
CA ASP A 120 -21.51 -1.06 -13.93
C ASP A 120 -21.70 0.34 -14.54
N ASN A 121 -21.50 1.40 -13.74
CA ASN A 121 -21.58 2.81 -14.15
C ASN A 121 -20.51 3.63 -13.42
N PHE A 122 -19.76 4.45 -14.16
CA PHE A 122 -18.57 5.19 -13.71
C PHE A 122 -18.87 6.64 -13.39
#